data_AF-A0A2V8GA12-F1
#
_entry.id   AF-A0A2V8GA12-F1
#
_cell.length_a   1.000
_cell.length_b   1.000
_cell.length_c   1.000
_cell.angle_alpha   90.00
_cell.angle_beta   90.00
_cell.angle_gamma   90.00
#
_symmetry.space_group_name_H-M   'P 1'
#
loop_
_entity.id
_entity.type
_entity.pdbx_description
1 polymer ?
#
loop_
_entity_poly.entity_id
_entity_poly.type
_entity_poly.pdbx_seq_one_letter_code
_entity_poly.pdbx_strand_id
1 'polypeptide(L)'
;MNVVNFASAMKGGGPEPGAPPSTLQETGLHPDMLAQLLLKTLVAGEASGTQLAERLRLPFSVLDALVQHARVEKLAEVRGASGAGNAGYRYALTDLGRDRAMQFLDINRYVGPAPVPLGQYNAYVRACMAARPWVDRATLSTGFDGLIVNDAMHDLLGPAVNSGKSLFLYGAPGNGKTVIAQGIGRALGTEMYVPYAMDVDGQTITMFDPVNHEPGMMTDGGSSIIAAAAHDRRWEKIRRPVIVVGGELTLEMLDLTFNPIAKFYEAPIQLKANGGVFVVDDFGRQR
;
A
#
# COMPACT_ATOMS: atom_id res chain seq x y z
N MET A 1 -1.05 8.36 21.47
CA MET A 1 -0.18 8.65 20.33
C MET A 1 0.76 7.47 20.19
N ASN A 2 0.40 6.46 19.39
CA ASN A 2 1.23 5.26 19.23
C ASN A 2 2.47 5.67 18.42
N VAL A 3 3.65 5.53 19.03
CA VAL A 3 4.94 5.74 18.37
C VAL A 3 5.11 4.58 17.40
N VAL A 4 4.96 4.85 16.10
CA VAL A 4 5.25 3.86 15.06
C VAL A 4 6.78 3.77 14.94
N ASN A 5 7.35 2.65 15.35
CA ASN A 5 8.78 2.39 15.19
C ASN A 5 9.03 1.89 13.76
N PHE A 6 9.73 2.68 12.96
CA PHE A 6 10.24 2.27 11.65
C PHE A 6 11.61 1.62 11.83
N ALA A 7 11.84 0.49 11.15
CA ALA A 7 13.16 -0.12 11.14
C ALA A 7 14.11 0.75 10.30
N SER A 8 15.33 0.96 10.80
CA SER A 8 16.43 1.48 9.99
C SER A 8 16.79 0.41 8.96
N ALA A 9 16.67 0.73 7.66
CA ALA A 9 17.10 -0.19 6.62
C ALA A 9 18.56 -0.62 6.81
N MET A 10 18.85 -1.88 6.51
CA MET A 10 20.22 -2.37 6.40
C MET A 10 20.81 -1.84 5.09
N LYS A 11 21.70 -0.83 5.19
CA LYS A 11 22.49 -0.22 4.09
C LYS A 11 21.68 0.23 2.86
N GLY A 12 21.38 1.54 2.79
CA GLY A 12 20.98 2.22 1.55
C GLY A 12 19.50 2.14 1.17
N GLY A 13 18.65 1.48 1.98
CA GLY A 13 17.19 1.50 1.81
C GLY A 13 16.52 2.68 2.52
N GLY A 14 15.37 3.14 2.03
CA GLY A 14 14.50 4.06 2.76
C GLY A 14 13.86 3.40 3.99
N PRO A 15 13.12 4.14 4.83
CA PRO A 15 12.41 3.58 5.97
C PRO A 15 11.53 2.40 5.57
N GLU A 16 11.56 1.34 6.39
CA GLU A 16 10.74 0.15 6.21
C GLU A 16 9.59 0.14 7.23
N PRO A 17 8.42 -0.45 6.90
CA PRO A 17 7.39 -0.74 7.87
C PRO A 17 7.97 -1.51 9.06
N GLY A 18 7.49 -1.19 10.26
CA GLY A 18 7.92 -1.88 11.48
C GLY A 18 7.56 -3.37 11.47
N ALA A 19 7.92 -4.05 12.57
CA ALA A 19 7.55 -5.46 12.75
C ALA A 19 6.01 -5.66 12.66
N PRO A 20 5.55 -6.86 12.27
CA PRO A 20 4.13 -7.17 12.26
C PRO A 20 3.48 -6.91 13.64
N PRO A 21 2.23 -6.42 13.68
CA PRO A 21 1.54 -6.22 14.95
C PRO A 21 1.37 -7.55 15.67
N SER A 22 1.66 -7.57 16.96
CA SER A 22 1.58 -8.75 17.82
C SER A 22 0.24 -8.84 18.56
N THR A 23 -0.48 -7.71 18.67
CA THR A 23 -1.79 -7.61 19.33
C THR A 23 -2.81 -6.89 18.43
N LEU A 24 -4.10 -7.04 18.73
CA LEU A 24 -5.17 -6.30 18.04
C LEU A 24 -4.98 -4.79 18.18
N GLN A 25 -4.56 -4.32 19.35
CA GLN A 25 -4.33 -2.91 19.65
C GLN A 25 -3.19 -2.32 18.81
N GLU A 26 -2.12 -3.09 18.58
CA GLU A 26 -0.99 -2.65 17.74
C GLU A 26 -1.36 -2.50 16.27
N THR A 27 -2.37 -3.22 15.77
CA THR A 27 -2.88 -3.00 14.40
C THR A 27 -3.35 -1.56 14.19
N GLY A 28 -3.81 -0.91 15.28
CA GLY A 28 -4.42 0.41 15.28
C GLY A 28 -5.83 0.45 14.68
N LEU A 29 -6.43 -0.72 14.38
CA LEU A 29 -7.77 -0.85 13.84
C LEU A 29 -8.78 -1.15 14.94
N HIS A 30 -10.04 -0.76 14.72
CA HIS A 30 -11.13 -1.16 15.61
C HIS A 30 -11.37 -2.69 15.51
N PRO A 31 -11.54 -3.42 16.63
CA PRO A 31 -11.76 -4.87 16.61
C PRO A 31 -12.92 -5.30 15.71
N ASP A 32 -14.02 -4.54 15.70
CA ASP A 32 -15.18 -4.85 14.87
C ASP A 32 -14.85 -4.82 13.37
N MET A 33 -13.98 -3.91 12.92
CA MET A 33 -13.58 -3.84 11.51
C MET A 33 -12.81 -5.10 11.11
N LEU A 34 -11.92 -5.59 11.97
CA LEU A 34 -11.18 -6.82 11.74
C LEU A 34 -12.10 -8.06 11.82
N ALA A 35 -13.05 -8.09 12.76
CA ALA A 35 -14.04 -9.16 12.83
C ALA A 35 -14.92 -9.19 11.56
N GLN A 36 -15.37 -8.03 11.07
CA GLN A 36 -16.09 -7.91 9.82
C GLN A 36 -15.26 -8.43 8.65
N LEU A 37 -14.00 -8.00 8.52
CA LEU A 37 -13.10 -8.45 7.47
C LEU A 37 -12.89 -9.97 7.51
N LEU A 38 -12.67 -10.55 8.70
CA LEU A 38 -12.53 -11.98 8.92
C LEU A 38 -13.76 -12.75 8.40
N LEU A 39 -14.97 -12.35 8.81
CA LEU A 39 -16.20 -13.03 8.35
C LEU A 39 -16.39 -12.87 6.85
N LYS A 40 -16.16 -11.68 6.29
CA LYS A 40 -16.22 -11.44 4.84
C LYS A 40 -15.25 -12.34 4.07
N THR A 41 -14.04 -12.55 4.60
CA THR A 41 -13.05 -13.46 3.99
C THR A 41 -13.52 -14.92 3.93
N LEU A 42 -14.29 -15.38 4.91
CA LEU A 42 -14.84 -16.74 4.95
C LEU A 42 -16.09 -16.93 4.07
N VAL A 43 -16.67 -15.86 3.50
CA VAL A 43 -17.78 -15.97 2.53
C VAL A 43 -17.34 -16.74 1.29
N ALA A 44 -16.07 -16.58 0.87
CA ALA A 44 -15.49 -17.28 -0.27
C ALA A 44 -15.32 -18.80 -0.06
N GLY A 45 -15.46 -19.30 1.18
CA GLY A 45 -15.34 -20.71 1.53
C GLY A 45 -14.51 -20.93 2.79
N GLU A 46 -14.30 -22.21 3.12
CA GLU A 46 -13.50 -22.59 4.28
C GLU A 46 -12.05 -22.09 4.14
N ALA A 47 -11.44 -21.69 5.27
CA ALA A 47 -10.04 -21.33 5.32
C ALA A 47 -9.40 -21.80 6.62
N SER A 48 -8.15 -22.25 6.57
CA SER A 48 -7.37 -22.47 7.79
C SER A 48 -7.01 -21.15 8.47
N GLY A 49 -6.70 -21.18 9.77
CA GLY A 49 -6.17 -20.01 10.47
C GLY A 49 -4.92 -19.42 9.80
N THR A 50 -4.03 -20.28 9.28
CA THR A 50 -2.89 -19.84 8.46
C THR A 50 -3.32 -19.16 7.16
N GLN A 51 -4.31 -19.69 6.45
CA GLN A 51 -4.82 -19.06 5.22
C GLN A 51 -5.51 -17.72 5.52
N LEU A 52 -6.19 -17.59 6.66
CA LEU A 52 -6.76 -16.31 7.10
C LEU A 52 -5.67 -15.28 7.37
N ALA A 53 -4.60 -15.68 8.09
CA ALA A 53 -3.44 -14.82 8.34
C ALA A 53 -2.77 -14.34 7.04
N GLU A 54 -2.64 -15.23 6.06
CA GLU A 54 -2.11 -14.89 4.73
C GLU A 54 -3.01 -13.89 3.99
N ARG A 55 -4.32 -14.10 3.96
CA ARG A 55 -5.29 -13.25 3.25
C ARG A 55 -5.42 -11.86 3.88
N LEU A 56 -5.47 -11.78 5.21
CA LEU A 56 -5.58 -10.52 5.96
C LEU A 56 -4.21 -9.86 6.19
N ARG A 57 -3.10 -10.53 5.84
CA ARG A 57 -1.72 -10.07 6.05
C ARG A 57 -1.44 -9.69 7.52
N LEU A 58 -2.03 -10.44 8.45
CA LEU A 58 -1.86 -10.28 9.89
C LEU A 58 -1.42 -11.60 10.52
N PRO A 59 -0.55 -11.59 11.55
CA PRO A 59 -0.20 -12.81 12.26
C PRO A 59 -1.44 -13.50 12.84
N PHE A 60 -1.49 -14.84 12.79
CA PHE A 60 -2.63 -15.58 13.34
C PHE A 60 -2.83 -15.33 14.84
N SER A 61 -1.77 -15.02 15.59
CA SER A 61 -1.89 -14.64 17.02
C SER A 61 -2.80 -13.43 17.24
N VAL A 62 -2.86 -12.50 16.29
CA VAL A 62 -3.78 -11.34 16.32
C VAL A 62 -5.21 -11.79 15.98
N LEU A 63 -5.35 -12.70 15.03
CA LEU A 63 -6.65 -13.17 14.55
C LEU A 63 -7.32 -14.21 15.45
N ASP A 64 -6.55 -14.97 16.25
CA ASP A 64 -7.08 -16.08 17.04
C ASP A 64 -8.19 -15.61 17.99
N ALA A 65 -8.01 -14.48 18.66
CA ALA A 65 -9.03 -13.89 19.53
C ALA A 65 -10.34 -13.59 18.78
N LEU A 66 -10.25 -13.08 17.55
CA LEU A 66 -11.42 -12.78 16.71
C LEU A 66 -12.10 -14.06 16.21
N VAL A 67 -11.31 -15.08 15.85
CA VAL A 67 -11.82 -16.38 15.44
C VAL A 67 -12.53 -17.08 16.60
N GLN A 68 -11.94 -17.09 17.80
CA GLN A 68 -12.60 -17.68 18.96
C GLN A 68 -13.87 -16.91 19.33
N HIS A 69 -13.87 -15.59 19.26
CA HIS A 69 -15.08 -14.79 19.48
C HIS A 69 -16.17 -15.15 18.46
N ALA A 70 -15.85 -15.21 17.16
CA ALA A 70 -16.79 -15.62 16.12
C ALA A 70 -17.35 -17.04 16.35
N ARG A 71 -16.56 -17.94 16.93
CA ARG A 71 -17.02 -19.30 17.29
C ARG A 71 -17.96 -19.31 18.49
N VAL A 72 -17.65 -18.55 19.54
CA VAL A 72 -18.50 -18.41 20.73
C VAL A 72 -19.87 -17.83 20.34
N GLU A 73 -19.86 -16.82 19.47
CA GLU A 73 -21.07 -16.20 18.90
C GLU A 73 -21.75 -17.06 17.82
N LYS A 74 -21.24 -18.27 17.55
CA LYS A 74 -21.76 -19.21 16.55
C LYS A 74 -21.81 -18.63 15.12
N LEU A 75 -20.95 -17.68 14.80
CA LEU A 75 -20.77 -17.12 13.46
C LEU A 75 -19.82 -17.98 12.62
N ALA A 76 -18.86 -18.65 13.26
CA ALA A 76 -17.94 -19.56 12.60
C ALA A 76 -17.86 -20.89 13.34
N GLU A 77 -17.53 -21.94 12.61
CA GLU A 77 -17.34 -23.28 13.15
C GLU A 77 -16.11 -23.96 12.54
N VAL A 78 -15.65 -25.04 13.17
CA VAL A 78 -14.52 -25.82 12.67
C VAL A 78 -15.07 -26.99 11.86
N ARG A 79 -14.74 -27.04 10.56
CA ARG A 79 -15.16 -28.11 9.64
C ARG A 79 -14.11 -29.21 9.47
N GLY A 80 -12.90 -28.96 9.94
CA GLY A 80 -11.81 -29.95 9.93
C GLY A 80 -10.51 -29.36 10.47
N ALA A 81 -9.45 -30.15 10.43
CA ALA A 81 -8.11 -29.73 10.82
C ALA A 81 -7.09 -30.23 9.80
N SER A 82 -6.15 -29.36 9.43
CA SER A 82 -5.04 -29.66 8.52
C SER A 82 -3.68 -29.63 9.23
N GLY A 83 -3.66 -29.57 10.57
CA GLY A 83 -2.46 -29.40 11.39
C GLY A 83 -2.78 -29.28 12.88
N ALA A 84 -1.77 -28.95 13.69
CA ALA A 84 -1.90 -28.82 15.13
C ALA A 84 -2.28 -27.39 15.56
N GLY A 85 -3.12 -27.28 16.58
CA GLY A 85 -3.55 -26.01 17.18
C GLY A 85 -4.56 -25.23 16.33
N ASN A 86 -4.99 -24.08 16.86
CA ASN A 86 -6.04 -23.24 16.26
C ASN A 86 -5.69 -22.80 14.84
N ALA A 87 -4.42 -22.47 14.56
CA ALA A 87 -3.99 -22.05 13.23
C ALA A 87 -4.22 -23.10 12.13
N GLY A 88 -4.22 -24.39 12.50
CA GLY A 88 -4.42 -25.51 11.58
C GLY A 88 -5.88 -25.90 11.35
N TYR A 89 -6.82 -25.38 12.13
CA TYR A 89 -8.25 -25.65 11.95
C TYR A 89 -8.79 -24.97 10.71
N ARG A 90 -9.63 -25.68 9.95
CA ARG A 90 -10.42 -25.12 8.85
C ARG A 90 -11.71 -24.54 9.41
N TYR A 91 -11.82 -23.22 9.32
CA TYR A 91 -12.97 -22.47 9.75
C TYR A 91 -13.92 -22.24 8.58
N ALA A 92 -15.22 -22.33 8.86
CA ALA A 92 -16.28 -22.01 7.93
C ALA A 92 -17.33 -21.15 8.62
N LEU A 93 -18.07 -20.34 7.85
CA LEU A 93 -19.24 -19.64 8.36
C LEU A 93 -20.37 -20.64 8.62
N THR A 94 -21.06 -20.45 9.75
CA THR A 94 -22.39 -21.02 9.95
C THR A 94 -23.42 -20.25 9.10
N ASP A 95 -24.69 -20.69 9.09
CA ASP A 95 -25.75 -19.93 8.42
C ASP A 95 -25.90 -18.52 9.03
N LEU A 96 -25.88 -18.41 10.36
CA LEU A 96 -25.91 -17.11 11.07
C LEU A 96 -24.69 -16.23 10.71
N GLY A 97 -23.51 -16.83 10.64
CA GLY A 97 -22.30 -16.13 10.25
C GLY A 97 -22.33 -15.66 8.80
N ARG A 98 -22.90 -16.46 7.90
CA ARG A 98 -23.08 -16.12 6.49
C ARG A 98 -24.03 -14.93 6.35
N ASP A 99 -25.17 -14.95 7.02
CA ASP A 99 -26.12 -13.84 7.02
C ASP A 99 -25.47 -12.56 7.54
N ARG A 100 -24.72 -12.64 8.65
CA ARG A 100 -24.00 -11.51 9.21
C ARG A 100 -22.91 -10.98 8.28
N ALA A 101 -22.15 -11.86 7.64
CA ALA A 101 -21.12 -11.47 6.68
C ALA A 101 -21.71 -10.79 5.44
N MET A 102 -22.87 -11.26 4.96
CA MET A 102 -23.59 -10.63 3.85
C MET A 102 -24.08 -9.21 4.20
N GLN A 103 -24.55 -8.98 5.43
CA GLN A 103 -24.88 -7.63 5.91
C GLN A 103 -23.66 -6.69 5.89
N PHE A 104 -22.48 -7.21 6.27
CA PHE A 104 -21.25 -6.43 6.20
C PHE A 104 -20.83 -6.12 4.77
N LEU A 105 -20.96 -7.07 3.84
CA LEU A 105 -20.74 -6.84 2.40
C LEU A 105 -21.72 -5.83 1.82
N ASP A 106 -22.92 -5.71 2.39
CA ASP A 106 -23.87 -4.68 1.99
C ASP A 106 -23.51 -3.28 2.47
N ILE A 107 -22.61 -3.14 3.43
CA ILE A 107 -22.08 -1.83 3.85
C ILE A 107 -20.74 -1.55 3.16
N ASN A 108 -19.88 -2.56 3.06
CA ASN A 108 -18.53 -2.44 2.52
C ASN A 108 -18.06 -3.81 1.96
N ARG A 109 -17.77 -3.85 0.65
CA ARG A 109 -17.33 -5.10 -0.02
C ARG A 109 -15.82 -5.31 -0.03
N TYR A 110 -15.05 -4.51 0.70
CA TYR A 110 -13.60 -4.72 0.76
C TYR A 110 -13.29 -6.06 1.42
N VAL A 111 -12.58 -6.92 0.68
CA VAL A 111 -12.02 -8.19 1.16
C VAL A 111 -10.59 -8.27 0.65
N GLY A 112 -9.64 -8.16 1.57
CA GLY A 112 -8.22 -8.10 1.27
C GLY A 112 -7.39 -8.00 2.54
N PRO A 113 -6.11 -7.58 2.42
CA PRO A 113 -5.25 -7.29 3.56
C PRO A 113 -5.91 -6.32 4.56
N ALA A 114 -5.65 -6.49 5.85
CA ALA A 114 -6.15 -5.56 6.85
C ALA A 114 -5.62 -4.14 6.55
N PRO A 115 -6.49 -3.10 6.53
CA PRO A 115 -6.04 -1.75 6.25
C PRO A 115 -5.05 -1.21 7.29
N VAL A 116 -4.30 -0.20 6.90
CA VAL A 116 -3.38 0.53 7.79
C VAL A 116 -4.02 1.86 8.19
N PRO A 117 -4.13 2.20 9.48
CA PRO A 117 -4.67 3.50 9.89
C PRO A 117 -3.91 4.68 9.27
N LEU A 118 -4.64 5.73 8.86
CA LEU A 118 -4.05 6.92 8.25
C LEU A 118 -2.90 7.53 9.08
N GLY A 119 -3.01 7.49 10.41
CA GLY A 119 -1.95 7.95 11.32
C GLY A 119 -0.62 7.19 11.13
N GLN A 120 -0.68 5.87 10.91
CA GLN A 120 0.51 5.06 10.64
C GLN A 120 1.10 5.36 9.27
N TYR A 121 0.24 5.52 8.24
CA TYR A 121 0.67 5.94 6.91
C TYR A 121 1.35 7.32 6.92
N ASN A 122 0.74 8.30 7.60
CA ASN A 122 1.32 9.65 7.73
C ASN A 122 2.68 9.63 8.43
N ALA A 123 2.83 8.82 9.48
CA ALA A 123 4.12 8.66 10.16
C ALA A 123 5.18 8.08 9.22
N TYR A 124 4.82 7.08 8.41
CA TYR A 124 5.70 6.44 7.43
C TYR A 124 6.16 7.44 6.36
N VAL A 125 5.23 8.17 5.75
CA VAL A 125 5.53 9.16 4.72
C VAL A 125 6.47 10.24 5.25
N ARG A 126 6.24 10.73 6.49
CA ARG A 126 7.13 11.72 7.12
C ARG A 126 8.54 11.18 7.35
N ALA A 127 8.67 9.92 7.78
CA ALA A 127 9.97 9.28 7.92
C ALA A 127 10.67 9.17 6.55
N CYS A 128 9.95 8.75 5.51
CA CYS A 128 10.48 8.67 4.14
C CYS A 128 10.94 10.03 3.61
N MET A 129 10.21 11.11 3.90
CA MET A 129 10.61 12.47 3.53
C MET A 129 11.88 12.91 4.27
N ALA A 130 12.00 12.61 5.57
CA ALA A 130 13.17 12.96 6.37
C ALA A 130 14.42 12.16 5.99
N ALA A 131 14.25 10.91 5.55
CA ALA A 131 15.33 10.02 5.12
C ALA A 131 15.65 10.12 3.62
N ARG A 132 15.05 11.09 2.90
CA ARG A 132 15.21 11.23 1.45
C ARG A 132 16.68 11.50 1.11
N PRO A 133 17.33 10.64 0.30
CA PRO A 133 18.72 10.83 -0.07
C PRO A 133 18.89 12.04 -0.98
N TRP A 134 20.06 12.67 -0.89
CA TRP A 134 20.46 13.70 -1.84
C TRP A 134 20.73 13.08 -3.22
N VAL A 135 20.08 13.61 -4.26
CA VAL A 135 20.30 13.18 -5.65
C VAL A 135 21.48 13.98 -6.19
N ASP A 136 22.64 13.33 -6.28
CA ASP A 136 23.82 13.92 -6.91
C ASP A 136 23.77 13.80 -8.44
N ARG A 137 24.74 14.43 -9.13
CA ARG A 137 24.80 14.43 -10.59
C ARG A 137 24.91 13.02 -11.16
N ALA A 138 25.69 12.14 -10.53
CA ALA A 138 25.85 10.76 -10.98
C ALA A 138 24.53 9.98 -10.90
N THR A 139 23.84 10.05 -9.77
CA THR A 139 22.51 9.43 -9.55
C THR A 139 21.48 9.97 -10.52
N LEU A 140 21.49 11.29 -10.74
CA LEU A 140 20.62 11.94 -11.72
C LEU A 140 20.90 11.42 -13.14
N SER A 141 22.17 11.37 -13.56
CA SER A 141 22.58 10.84 -14.87
C SER A 141 22.17 9.38 -15.06
N THR A 142 22.22 8.53 -14.02
CA THR A 142 21.72 7.15 -14.11
C THR A 142 20.23 7.09 -14.40
N GLY A 143 19.42 8.00 -13.83
CA GLY A 143 17.99 8.07 -14.13
C GLY A 143 17.69 8.43 -15.59
N PHE A 144 18.59 9.16 -16.23
CA PHE A 144 18.53 9.55 -17.64
C PHE A 144 19.25 8.57 -18.59
N ASP A 145 19.67 7.40 -18.12
CA ASP A 145 20.29 6.41 -19.00
C ASP A 145 19.35 6.07 -20.19
N GLY A 146 19.89 6.11 -21.40
CA GLY A 146 19.12 6.02 -22.65
C GLY A 146 18.49 7.34 -23.15
N LEU A 147 18.68 8.48 -22.47
CA LEU A 147 18.25 9.82 -22.91
C LEU A 147 19.45 10.76 -23.07
N ILE A 148 19.56 11.44 -24.21
CA ILE A 148 20.58 12.48 -24.42
C ILE A 148 20.10 13.76 -23.74
N VAL A 149 20.65 14.05 -22.56
CA VAL A 149 20.39 15.27 -21.78
C VAL A 149 21.67 16.10 -21.74
N ASN A 150 21.58 17.40 -22.03
CA ASN A 150 22.74 18.28 -21.98
C ASN A 150 23.11 18.64 -20.53
N ASP A 151 24.35 19.07 -20.32
CA ASP A 151 24.84 19.44 -18.98
C ASP A 151 24.03 20.55 -18.32
N ALA A 152 23.57 21.53 -19.10
CA ALA A 152 22.74 22.63 -18.60
C ALA A 152 21.41 22.16 -18.00
N MET A 153 20.80 21.11 -18.59
CA MET A 153 19.58 20.50 -18.05
C MET A 153 19.85 19.71 -16.78
N HIS A 154 20.99 19.02 -16.68
CA HIS A 154 21.39 18.39 -15.42
C HIS A 154 21.57 19.41 -14.29
N ASP A 155 22.20 20.54 -14.59
CA ASP A 155 22.43 21.62 -13.62
C ASP A 155 21.13 22.29 -13.16
N LEU A 156 20.10 22.30 -14.01
CA LEU A 156 18.77 22.79 -13.65
C LEU A 156 17.96 21.75 -12.85
N LEU A 157 17.99 20.49 -13.28
CA LEU A 157 17.16 19.43 -12.71
C LEU A 157 17.64 18.98 -11.33
N GLY A 158 18.95 18.93 -11.09
CA GLY A 158 19.49 18.49 -9.80
C GLY A 158 18.93 19.28 -8.60
N PRO A 159 19.04 20.62 -8.59
CA PRO A 159 18.44 21.46 -7.54
C PRO A 159 16.91 21.33 -7.46
N ALA A 160 16.22 21.25 -8.60
CA ALA A 160 14.77 21.12 -8.65
C ALA A 160 14.28 19.81 -8.00
N VAL A 161 14.92 18.69 -8.35
CA VAL A 161 14.60 17.37 -7.79
C VAL A 161 14.87 17.36 -6.28
N ASN A 162 16.04 17.82 -5.83
CA ASN A 162 16.37 17.87 -4.41
C ASN A 162 15.45 18.81 -3.61
N SER A 163 14.92 19.88 -4.22
CA SER A 163 13.99 20.80 -3.57
C SER A 163 12.67 20.14 -3.15
N GLY A 164 12.27 19.04 -3.82
CA GLY A 164 11.00 18.36 -3.59
C GLY A 164 9.76 19.21 -3.95
N LYS A 165 9.95 20.33 -4.64
CA LYS A 165 8.88 21.22 -5.11
C LYS A 165 8.35 20.77 -6.47
N SER A 166 7.15 21.23 -6.81
CA SER A 166 6.58 21.04 -8.14
C SER A 166 7.48 21.64 -9.22
N LEU A 167 7.70 20.87 -10.29
CA LEU A 167 8.48 21.28 -11.46
C LEU A 167 7.54 21.46 -12.66
N PHE A 168 7.68 22.57 -13.37
CA PHE A 168 6.94 22.82 -14.60
C PHE A 168 7.87 22.68 -15.81
N LEU A 169 7.63 21.66 -16.65
CA LEU A 169 8.41 21.40 -17.86
C LEU A 169 7.70 21.99 -19.10
N TYR A 170 8.27 23.05 -19.67
CA TYR A 170 7.74 23.69 -20.88
C TYR A 170 8.62 23.44 -22.11
N GLY A 171 8.02 23.54 -23.29
CA GLY A 171 8.67 23.22 -24.57
C GLY A 171 7.66 22.76 -25.63
N ALA A 172 8.10 22.72 -26.89
CA ALA A 172 7.29 22.24 -28.00
C ALA A 172 6.88 20.76 -27.79
N PRO A 173 5.74 20.31 -28.36
CA PRO A 173 5.38 18.90 -28.39
C PRO A 173 6.51 18.06 -29.00
N GLY A 174 6.79 16.88 -28.42
CA GLY A 174 7.86 16.00 -28.89
C GLY A 174 9.25 16.22 -28.25
N ASN A 175 9.43 17.24 -27.39
CA ASN A 175 10.71 17.50 -26.70
C ASN A 175 10.99 16.57 -25.50
N GLY A 176 10.30 15.42 -25.39
CA GLY A 176 10.61 14.42 -24.38
C GLY A 176 10.26 14.78 -22.94
N LYS A 177 9.30 15.67 -22.66
CA LYS A 177 8.90 16.08 -21.29
C LYS A 177 8.53 14.89 -20.41
N THR A 178 7.71 13.98 -20.96
CA THR A 178 7.30 12.74 -20.30
C THR A 178 8.51 11.85 -20.00
N VAL A 179 9.45 11.78 -20.94
CA VAL A 179 10.69 11.00 -20.79
C VAL A 179 11.60 11.62 -19.73
N ILE A 180 11.64 12.95 -19.65
CA ILE A 180 12.36 13.67 -18.60
C ILE A 180 11.77 13.34 -17.23
N ALA A 181 10.44 13.38 -17.12
CA ALA A 181 9.75 13.09 -15.86
C ALA A 181 9.95 11.61 -15.42
N GLN A 182 9.96 10.67 -16.36
CA GLN A 182 10.34 9.28 -16.10
C GLN A 182 11.80 9.16 -15.64
N GLY A 183 12.71 9.93 -16.24
CA GLY A 183 14.11 9.97 -15.83
C GLY A 183 14.30 10.49 -14.41
N ILE A 184 13.54 11.52 -14.02
CA ILE A 184 13.48 12.01 -12.63
C ILE A 184 12.99 10.90 -11.69
N GLY A 185 11.94 10.17 -12.07
CA GLY A 185 11.42 9.05 -11.29
C GLY A 185 12.44 7.95 -11.04
N ARG A 186 13.21 7.57 -12.09
CA ARG A 186 14.32 6.61 -11.96
C ARG A 186 15.46 7.14 -11.10
N ALA A 187 15.81 8.42 -11.24
CA ALA A 187 16.87 9.07 -10.45
C ALA A 187 16.54 9.18 -8.96
N LEU A 188 15.26 9.24 -8.58
CA LEU A 188 14.86 9.33 -7.16
C LEU A 188 15.14 8.06 -6.35
N GLY A 189 15.56 6.97 -7.00
CA GLY A 189 16.11 5.81 -6.32
C GLY A 189 15.08 5.04 -5.50
N THR A 190 15.55 3.90 -4.97
CA THR A 190 14.82 2.64 -4.93
C THR A 190 13.67 2.57 -3.94
N GLU A 191 12.88 1.54 -4.20
CA GLU A 191 11.73 0.98 -3.51
C GLU A 191 11.22 1.67 -2.23
N MET A 192 9.91 1.77 -2.16
CA MET A 192 9.21 2.21 -0.96
C MET A 192 8.09 1.23 -0.63
N TYR A 193 7.40 1.45 0.48
CA TYR A 193 6.26 0.65 0.86
C TYR A 193 4.98 1.46 0.71
N VAL A 194 3.93 0.80 0.23
CA VAL A 194 2.57 1.35 0.21
C VAL A 194 1.64 0.35 0.87
N PRO A 195 0.69 0.79 1.71
CA PRO A 195 -0.28 -0.13 2.26
C PRO A 195 -1.20 -0.64 1.14
N TYR A 196 -1.72 -1.86 1.27
CA TYR A 196 -2.74 -2.35 0.33
C TYR A 196 -4.01 -1.49 0.40
N ALA A 197 -4.41 -1.13 1.62
CA ALA A 197 -5.51 -0.21 1.89
C ALA A 197 -5.24 0.56 3.19
N MET A 198 -5.92 1.69 3.34
CA MET A 198 -5.89 2.53 4.52
C MET A 198 -7.25 2.56 5.21
N ASP A 199 -7.23 2.69 6.53
CA ASP A 199 -8.41 3.02 7.34
C ASP A 199 -8.41 4.52 7.66
N VAL A 200 -9.54 5.16 7.36
CA VAL A 200 -9.82 6.56 7.67
C VAL A 200 -11.20 6.62 8.31
N ASP A 201 -11.25 6.75 9.63
CA ASP A 201 -12.50 6.83 10.42
C ASP A 201 -13.49 5.69 10.10
N GLY A 202 -12.97 4.45 9.95
CA GLY A 202 -13.75 3.27 9.63
C GLY A 202 -14.08 3.09 8.14
N GLN A 203 -13.69 4.05 7.30
CA GLN A 203 -13.78 3.93 5.84
C GLN A 203 -12.50 3.31 5.29
N THR A 204 -12.66 2.34 4.40
CA THR A 204 -11.53 1.72 3.69
C THR A 204 -11.22 2.48 2.41
N ILE A 205 -9.96 2.87 2.24
CA ILE A 205 -9.42 3.49 1.03
C ILE A 205 -8.37 2.55 0.42
N THR A 206 -8.60 1.99 -0.76
CA THR A 206 -7.60 1.15 -1.43
C THR A 206 -6.46 2.01 -1.97
N MET A 207 -5.21 1.59 -1.72
CA MET A 207 -4.02 2.38 -2.02
C MET A 207 -3.10 1.68 -3.01
N PHE A 208 -2.72 0.42 -2.74
CA PHE A 208 -1.99 -0.38 -3.71
C PHE A 208 -2.84 -0.64 -4.95
N ASP A 209 -2.20 -0.58 -6.10
CA ASP A 209 -2.81 -0.66 -7.42
C ASP A 209 -1.81 -1.36 -8.35
N PRO A 210 -2.07 -2.60 -8.78
CA PRO A 210 -1.12 -3.37 -9.59
C PRO A 210 -0.91 -2.78 -10.99
N VAL A 211 -1.75 -1.83 -11.43
CA VAL A 211 -1.54 -1.10 -12.70
C VAL A 211 -0.46 -0.03 -12.55
N ASN A 212 -0.47 0.68 -11.41
CA ASN A 212 0.39 1.85 -11.18
C ASN A 212 1.62 1.55 -10.29
N HIS A 213 1.58 0.46 -9.54
CA HIS A 213 2.63 0.09 -8.59
C HIS A 213 3.34 -1.19 -9.04
N GLU A 214 4.58 -1.03 -9.50
CA GLU A 214 5.47 -2.15 -9.80
C GLU A 214 6.01 -2.74 -8.50
N PRO A 215 5.84 -4.06 -8.24
CA PRO A 215 6.44 -4.72 -7.09
C PRO A 215 7.96 -4.54 -7.05
N GLY A 216 8.51 -4.34 -5.86
CA GLY A 216 9.95 -4.31 -5.64
C GLY A 216 10.59 -5.69 -5.87
N MET A 217 11.89 -5.73 -6.11
CA MET A 217 12.67 -6.95 -6.04
C MET A 217 12.60 -7.49 -4.61
N MET A 218 12.05 -8.69 -4.47
CA MET A 218 12.27 -9.48 -3.26
C MET A 218 13.76 -9.79 -3.22
N THR A 219 14.45 -9.36 -2.16
CA THR A 219 15.81 -9.88 -1.93
C THR A 219 15.69 -11.38 -1.77
N ASP A 220 16.29 -12.14 -2.70
CA ASP A 220 16.37 -13.61 -2.75
C ASP A 220 17.11 -14.18 -1.52
N GLY A 221 16.50 -14.02 -0.35
CA GLY A 221 16.91 -14.58 0.93
C GLY A 221 16.01 -15.75 1.31
N GLY A 222 15.59 -16.57 0.35
CA GLY A 222 14.83 -17.79 0.56
C GLY A 222 13.42 -17.58 1.11
N SER A 223 12.52 -18.47 0.71
CA SER A 223 11.20 -18.67 1.31
C SER A 223 11.30 -19.21 2.75
N SER A 224 12.12 -18.59 3.60
CA SER A 224 12.16 -18.89 5.02
C SER A 224 11.02 -18.12 5.70
N ILE A 225 10.30 -18.81 6.57
CA ILE A 225 9.27 -18.25 7.46
C ILE A 225 9.80 -17.03 8.26
N ILE A 226 11.12 -16.92 8.40
CA ILE A 226 11.85 -15.85 9.10
C ILE A 226 11.82 -14.53 8.30
N ALA A 227 11.91 -14.56 6.97
CA ALA A 227 11.88 -13.35 6.14
C ALA A 227 10.48 -12.70 6.08
N ALA A 228 9.42 -13.51 6.08
CA ALA A 228 8.03 -13.05 6.14
C ALA A 228 7.66 -12.42 7.50
N ALA A 229 8.48 -12.62 8.53
CA ALA A 229 8.30 -12.07 9.88
C ALA A 229 9.01 -10.73 10.11
N ALA A 230 9.78 -10.23 9.12
CA ALA A 230 10.64 -9.06 9.32
C ALA A 230 9.88 -7.73 9.33
N HIS A 231 8.78 -7.62 8.58
CA HIS A 231 8.02 -6.38 8.43
C HIS A 231 6.51 -6.64 8.31
N ASP A 232 5.72 -5.64 8.68
CA ASP A 232 4.26 -5.65 8.56
C ASP A 232 3.82 -5.88 7.11
N ARG A 233 3.16 -7.03 6.88
CA ARG A 233 2.76 -7.50 5.55
C ARG A 233 1.53 -6.80 4.98
N ARG A 234 0.89 -5.91 5.74
CA ARG A 234 -0.17 -5.00 5.24
C ARG A 234 0.38 -3.96 4.26
N TRP A 235 1.71 -3.88 4.16
CA TRP A 235 2.44 -3.03 3.25
C TRP A 235 3.06 -3.85 2.13
N GLU A 236 2.94 -3.35 0.91
CA GLU A 236 3.59 -3.91 -0.27
C GLU A 236 4.83 -3.09 -0.61
N LYS A 237 5.94 -3.77 -0.86
CA LYS A 237 7.17 -3.15 -1.34
C LYS A 237 7.03 -2.90 -2.84
N ILE A 238 7.18 -1.66 -3.26
CA ILE A 238 7.00 -1.22 -4.64
C ILE A 238 8.22 -0.43 -5.10
N ARG A 239 8.48 -0.34 -6.39
CA ARG A 239 9.32 0.75 -6.93
C ARG A 239 8.61 2.08 -6.70
N ARG A 240 9.37 3.16 -6.50
CA ARG A 240 8.75 4.50 -6.36
C ARG A 240 7.85 4.79 -7.57
N PRO A 241 6.59 5.14 -7.36
CA PRO A 241 5.62 5.23 -8.44
C PRO A 241 5.95 6.41 -9.35
N VAL A 242 5.84 6.21 -10.66
CA VAL A 242 5.89 7.28 -11.65
C VAL A 242 4.57 7.26 -12.40
N ILE A 243 3.64 8.10 -12.00
CA ILE A 243 2.30 8.14 -12.58
C ILE A 243 2.19 9.35 -13.49
N VAL A 244 1.87 9.10 -14.76
CA VAL A 244 1.69 10.13 -15.77
C VAL A 244 0.20 10.22 -16.11
N VAL A 245 -0.35 11.42 -16.01
CA VAL A 245 -1.69 11.75 -16.45
C VAL A 245 -1.61 12.77 -17.60
N GLY A 246 -2.25 12.46 -18.72
CA GLY A 246 -2.28 13.35 -19.89
C GLY A 246 -3.49 14.29 -19.89
N GLY A 247 -3.88 14.75 -21.09
CA GLY A 247 -5.05 15.61 -21.29
C GLY A 247 -6.42 15.00 -20.95
N GLU A 248 -6.46 13.78 -20.41
CA GLU A 248 -7.66 13.12 -19.86
C GLU A 248 -7.82 13.35 -18.35
N LEU A 249 -6.85 14.00 -17.69
CA LEU A 249 -6.97 14.34 -16.27
C LEU A 249 -8.19 15.25 -16.07
N THR A 250 -9.12 14.82 -15.21
CA THR A 250 -10.19 15.67 -14.70
C THR A 250 -9.90 16.02 -13.24
N LEU A 251 -10.40 17.17 -12.76
CA LEU A 251 -10.22 17.55 -11.35
C LEU A 251 -10.81 16.50 -10.39
N GLU A 252 -11.89 15.83 -10.79
CA GLU A 252 -12.51 14.74 -10.02
C GLU A 252 -11.58 13.56 -9.77
N MET A 253 -10.60 13.28 -10.67
CA MET A 253 -9.60 12.22 -10.45
C MET A 253 -8.63 12.55 -9.30
N LEU A 254 -8.57 13.83 -8.90
CA LEU A 254 -7.80 14.27 -7.74
C LEU A 254 -8.63 14.16 -6.44
N ASP A 255 -9.92 13.89 -6.53
CA ASP A 255 -10.79 13.73 -5.38
C ASP A 255 -10.92 12.26 -4.97
N LEU A 256 -11.15 12.06 -3.67
CA LEU A 256 -11.42 10.75 -3.13
C LEU A 256 -12.74 10.22 -3.69
N THR A 257 -12.69 9.15 -4.48
CA THR A 257 -13.86 8.61 -5.17
C THR A 257 -14.44 7.42 -4.42
N PHE A 258 -15.74 7.47 -4.14
CA PHE A 258 -16.48 6.32 -3.61
C PHE A 258 -17.00 5.46 -4.74
N ASN A 259 -16.71 4.15 -4.72
CA ASN A 259 -17.30 3.22 -5.66
C ASN A 259 -18.62 2.68 -5.10
N PRO A 260 -19.81 3.01 -5.67
CA PRO A 260 -21.10 2.59 -5.12
C PRO A 260 -21.36 1.07 -5.23
N ILE A 261 -20.67 0.39 -6.15
CA ILE A 261 -20.78 -1.06 -6.34
C ILE A 261 -19.89 -1.79 -5.33
N ALA A 262 -18.64 -1.33 -5.17
CA ALA A 262 -17.67 -1.93 -4.25
C ALA A 262 -17.87 -1.47 -2.80
N LYS A 263 -18.53 -0.33 -2.59
CA LYS A 263 -18.86 0.27 -1.30
C LYS A 263 -17.62 0.57 -0.43
N PHE A 264 -16.55 1.00 -1.08
CA PHE A 264 -15.34 1.54 -0.46
C PHE A 264 -14.72 2.59 -1.38
N TYR A 265 -13.77 3.34 -0.84
CA TYR A 265 -13.09 4.42 -1.55
C TYR A 265 -11.82 3.93 -2.23
N GLU A 266 -11.47 4.58 -3.33
CA GLU A 266 -10.19 4.39 -3.99
C GLU A 266 -9.31 5.63 -3.80
N ALA A 267 -8.03 5.43 -3.47
CA ALA A 267 -7.09 6.53 -3.34
C ALA A 267 -6.99 7.30 -4.67
N PRO A 268 -7.05 8.64 -4.63
CA PRO A 268 -6.91 9.45 -5.84
C PRO A 268 -5.49 9.33 -6.39
N ILE A 269 -5.32 9.65 -7.68
CA ILE A 269 -4.13 9.28 -8.44
C ILE A 269 -2.84 9.94 -7.93
N GLN A 270 -2.92 11.17 -7.42
CA GLN A 270 -1.80 11.85 -6.78
C GLN A 270 -1.40 11.21 -5.46
N LEU A 271 -2.34 10.60 -4.74
CA LEU A 271 -2.04 9.87 -3.51
C LEU A 271 -1.34 8.56 -3.85
N LYS A 272 -1.79 7.84 -4.90
CA LYS A 272 -1.08 6.66 -5.42
C LYS A 272 0.35 6.99 -5.89
N ALA A 273 0.58 8.18 -6.43
CA ALA A 273 1.92 8.63 -6.82
C ALA A 273 2.81 9.09 -5.63
N ASN A 274 2.30 9.07 -4.39
CA ASN A 274 3.00 9.64 -3.25
C ASN A 274 4.35 8.96 -3.00
N GLY A 275 5.36 9.75 -2.63
CA GLY A 275 6.74 9.29 -2.49
C GLY A 275 7.48 9.06 -3.82
N GLY A 276 6.79 9.14 -4.96
CA GLY A 276 7.38 9.04 -6.30
C GLY A 276 7.25 10.34 -7.09
N VAL A 277 6.87 10.21 -8.37
CA VAL A 277 6.67 11.34 -9.29
C VAL A 277 5.26 11.30 -9.86
N PHE A 278 4.53 12.40 -9.70
CA PHE A 278 3.25 12.63 -10.35
C PHE A 278 3.44 13.63 -11.50
N VAL A 279 3.16 13.21 -12.73
CA VAL A 279 3.40 13.99 -13.94
C VAL A 279 2.06 14.36 -14.56
N VAL A 280 1.82 15.65 -14.70
CA VAL A 280 0.66 16.18 -15.44
C VAL A 280 1.14 16.71 -16.78
N ASP A 281 0.80 16.01 -17.85
CA ASP A 281 1.08 16.41 -19.22
C ASP A 281 -0.14 17.13 -19.84
N ASP A 282 0.08 18.04 -20.78
CA ASP A 282 -0.96 18.83 -21.45
C ASP A 282 -1.85 19.71 -20.54
N PHE A 283 -1.26 20.26 -19.46
CA PHE A 283 -1.93 21.25 -18.61
C PHE A 283 -2.34 22.50 -19.42
N GLY A 284 -3.64 22.77 -19.55
CA GLY A 284 -4.18 23.98 -20.18
C GLY A 284 -4.81 23.81 -21.59
N ARG A 285 -5.02 22.58 -22.07
CA ARG A 285 -5.90 22.35 -23.26
C ARG A 285 -7.38 22.19 -22.93
N GLN A 286 -7.71 22.04 -21.65
CA GLN A 286 -9.08 21.94 -21.18
C GLN A 286 -9.63 23.33 -20.80
N ARG A 287 -10.81 23.65 -21.33
CA ARG A 287 -11.65 24.77 -20.93
C ARG A 287 -12.66 24.29 -19.89
#